data_AF-A0A7W1KA49-F1
#
_entry.id   AF-A0A7W1KA49-F1
#
_cell.length_a   1.000
_cell.length_b   1.000
_cell.length_c   1.000
_cell.angle_alpha   90.00
_cell.angle_beta   90.00
_cell.angle_gamma   90.00
#
_symmetry.space_group_name_H-M   'P 1'
#
loop_
_entity.id
_entity.type
_entity.pdbx_description
1 polymer ?
#
loop_
_entity_poly.entity_id
_entity_poly.type
_entity_poly.pdbx_seq_one_letter_code
_entity_poly.pdbx_strand_id
1 'polypeptide(L)'
;MAVLEQAERDALKSVDDSLRQIQRSLEEAARSGALDRQTLDRLSSTARKAAQRVNESLPPQLDDHAAAEIRNRLIAILTLEIAETSSLDVADRFLMEMEAVRHIVRDVLEEQPPVELRDAANLVKLLESWLPGVTVAQLSEILGLSERALQRRRHGEGGDATHRMGLVARLVAILRLSWTDQGVAAWFHRPLSGLGGRKPIDLLEDAARERDLLLAARAGRVQGGA
;
A
#
# COMPACT_ATOMS: atom_id res chain seq x y z
N MET A 1 8.39 8.83 3.52
CA MET A 1 6.94 9.09 3.33
C MET A 1 6.29 9.35 4.66
N ALA A 2 5.52 10.43 4.76
CA ALA A 2 4.67 10.67 5.92
C ALA A 2 3.51 9.66 5.96
N VAL A 3 3.05 9.35 7.17
CA VAL A 3 1.92 8.46 7.42
C VAL A 3 0.67 9.11 6.86
N LEU A 4 -0.17 8.33 6.17
CA LEU A 4 -1.47 8.85 5.76
C LEU A 4 -2.29 9.22 6.98
N GLU A 5 -2.76 10.46 7.02
CA GLU A 5 -3.73 10.91 8.01
C GLU A 5 -5.05 10.15 7.84
N GLN A 6 -5.88 10.12 8.89
CA GLN A 6 -7.15 9.39 8.84
C GLN A 6 -8.04 9.88 7.69
N ALA A 7 -8.09 11.19 7.44
CA ALA A 7 -8.83 11.78 6.33
C ALA A 7 -8.33 11.31 4.95
N GLU A 8 -7.01 11.17 4.79
CA GLU A 8 -6.38 10.69 3.55
C GLU A 8 -6.67 9.21 3.31
N ARG A 9 -6.66 8.39 4.36
CA ARG A 9 -7.07 6.98 4.28
C ARG A 9 -8.54 6.85 3.89
N ASP A 10 -9.40 7.65 4.48
CA ASP A 10 -10.83 7.62 4.20
C ASP A 10 -11.12 8.10 2.77
N ALA A 11 -10.34 9.07 2.27
CA ALA A 11 -10.40 9.49 0.88
C ALA A 11 -9.99 8.36 -0.09
N LEU A 12 -8.88 7.67 0.17
CA LEU A 12 -8.45 6.52 -0.63
C LEU A 12 -9.44 5.34 -0.57
N LYS A 13 -10.07 5.09 0.57
CA LYS A 13 -11.16 4.09 0.69
C LYS A 13 -12.36 4.47 -0.16
N SER A 14 -12.79 5.74 -0.10
CA SER A 14 -13.89 6.25 -0.93
C SER A 14 -13.60 6.10 -2.43
N VAL A 15 -12.33 6.24 -2.82
CA VAL A 15 -11.87 5.96 -4.18
C VAL A 15 -12.01 4.47 -4.53
N ASP A 16 -11.51 3.53 -3.72
CA ASP A 16 -11.67 2.09 -3.98
C ASP A 16 -13.15 1.69 -4.08
N ASP A 17 -14.00 2.21 -3.19
CA ASP A 17 -15.45 1.96 -3.20
C ASP A 17 -16.11 2.48 -4.49
N SER A 18 -15.73 3.68 -4.94
CA SER A 18 -16.23 4.25 -6.19
C SER A 18 -15.83 3.40 -7.40
N LEU A 19 -14.57 2.95 -7.45
CA LEU A 19 -14.07 2.09 -8.53
C LEU A 19 -14.78 0.72 -8.54
N ARG A 20 -15.03 0.13 -7.36
CA ARG A 20 -15.84 -1.11 -7.23
C ARG A 20 -17.25 -0.93 -7.77
N GLN A 21 -17.88 0.21 -7.50
CA GLN A 21 -19.23 0.48 -7.98
C GLN A 21 -19.27 0.54 -9.51
N ILE A 22 -18.29 1.22 -10.13
CA ILE A 22 -18.19 1.31 -11.59
C ILE A 22 -17.97 -0.06 -12.22
N GLN A 23 -17.07 -0.87 -11.64
CA GLN A 23 -16.81 -2.23 -12.10
C GLN A 23 -18.10 -3.06 -12.10
N ARG A 24 -18.86 -3.06 -10.99
CA ARG A 24 -20.12 -3.81 -10.90
C ARG A 24 -21.14 -3.36 -11.95
N SER A 25 -21.30 -2.05 -12.15
CA SER A 25 -22.22 -1.53 -13.16
C SER A 25 -21.82 -1.95 -14.58
N LEU A 26 -20.52 -2.03 -14.88
CA LEU A 26 -20.06 -2.49 -16.19
C LEU A 26 -20.25 -3.99 -16.38
N GLU A 27 -19.95 -4.79 -15.36
CA GLU A 27 -20.18 -6.24 -15.39
C GLU A 27 -21.67 -6.56 -15.59
N GLU A 28 -22.57 -5.79 -14.97
CA GLU A 28 -24.02 -5.92 -15.15
C GLU A 28 -24.49 -5.52 -16.56
N ALA A 29 -23.94 -4.43 -17.12
CA ALA A 29 -24.20 -4.02 -18.50
C ALA A 29 -23.70 -5.05 -19.52
N ALA A 30 -22.53 -5.64 -19.29
CA ALA A 30 -21.97 -6.70 -20.13
C ALA A 30 -22.85 -7.96 -20.10
N ARG A 31 -23.28 -8.40 -18.92
CA ARG A 31 -24.15 -9.58 -18.76
C ARG A 31 -25.52 -9.40 -19.40
N SER A 32 -26.06 -8.19 -19.40
CA SER A 32 -27.36 -7.88 -20.01
C SER A 32 -27.28 -7.64 -21.52
N GLY A 33 -26.09 -7.67 -22.12
CA GLY A 33 -25.90 -7.35 -23.54
C GLY A 33 -26.16 -5.87 -23.87
N ALA A 34 -26.22 -5.01 -22.85
CA ALA A 34 -26.55 -3.59 -22.96
C ALA A 34 -25.32 -2.69 -23.15
N LEU A 35 -24.25 -3.22 -23.76
CA LEU A 35 -23.03 -2.45 -24.09
C LEU A 35 -23.21 -1.65 -25.38
N ASP A 36 -24.20 -0.75 -25.36
CA ASP A 36 -24.39 0.24 -26.41
C ASP A 36 -23.47 1.46 -26.21
N ARG A 37 -23.38 2.30 -27.24
CA ARG A 37 -22.54 3.49 -27.22
C ARG A 37 -22.91 4.45 -26.08
N GLN A 38 -24.21 4.55 -25.77
CA GLN A 38 -24.70 5.39 -24.67
C GLN A 38 -24.20 4.91 -23.30
N THR A 39 -24.15 3.60 -23.08
CA THR A 39 -23.63 2.99 -21.86
C THR A 39 -22.13 3.19 -21.73
N LEU A 40 -21.38 3.03 -22.82
CA LEU A 40 -19.94 3.33 -22.84
C LEU A 40 -19.64 4.82 -22.60
N ASP A 41 -20.46 5.74 -23.12
CA ASP A 41 -20.32 7.18 -22.87
C ASP A 41 -20.60 7.53 -21.39
N ARG A 42 -21.63 6.92 -20.80
CA ARG A 42 -21.94 7.07 -19.36
C ARG A 42 -20.83 6.51 -18.48
N LEU A 43 -20.30 5.34 -18.85
CA LEU A 43 -19.18 4.71 -18.16
C LEU A 43 -17.95 5.60 -18.22
N SER A 44 -17.58 6.08 -19.42
CA SER A 44 -16.46 7.00 -19.64
C SER A 44 -16.63 8.26 -18.79
N SER A 45 -17.81 8.89 -18.79
CA SER A 45 -18.13 10.04 -17.94
C SER A 45 -17.96 9.74 -16.45
N THR A 46 -18.42 8.57 -16.00
CA THR A 46 -18.30 8.14 -14.59
C THR A 46 -16.85 7.89 -14.22
N ALA A 47 -16.08 7.29 -15.12
CA ALA A 47 -14.65 7.09 -14.99
C ALA A 47 -13.88 8.40 -14.96
N ARG A 48 -14.26 9.40 -15.78
CA ARG A 48 -13.65 10.74 -15.71
C ARG A 48 -13.86 11.37 -14.35
N LYS A 49 -15.08 11.28 -13.82
CA LYS A 49 -15.41 11.79 -12.47
C LYS A 49 -14.64 11.04 -11.39
N ALA A 50 -14.52 9.71 -11.50
CA ALA A 50 -13.73 8.91 -10.58
C ALA A 50 -12.25 9.27 -10.66
N ALA A 51 -11.68 9.33 -11.85
CA ALA A 51 -10.29 9.73 -12.11
C ALA A 51 -9.96 11.12 -11.55
N GLN A 52 -10.86 12.08 -11.78
CA GLN A 52 -10.74 13.42 -11.23
C GLN A 52 -10.77 13.41 -9.70
N ARG A 53 -11.74 12.71 -9.09
CA ARG A 53 -11.81 12.54 -7.64
C ARG A 53 -10.57 11.87 -7.08
N VAL A 54 -10.07 10.81 -7.73
CA VAL A 54 -8.83 10.13 -7.34
C VAL A 54 -7.72 11.16 -7.33
N ASN A 55 -7.50 11.87 -8.44
CA ASN A 55 -6.42 12.85 -8.57
C ASN A 55 -6.52 14.00 -7.56
N GLU A 56 -7.72 14.49 -7.25
CA GLU A 56 -7.98 15.51 -6.23
C GLU A 56 -7.81 14.97 -4.80
N SER A 57 -8.03 13.68 -4.60
CA SER A 57 -7.95 13.00 -3.29
C SER A 57 -6.61 12.31 -3.05
N LEU A 58 -5.68 12.32 -4.03
CA LEU A 58 -4.37 11.72 -3.87
C LEU A 58 -3.62 12.48 -2.76
N PRO A 59 -3.24 11.81 -1.66
CA PRO A 59 -2.53 12.46 -0.57
C PRO A 59 -1.20 13.04 -1.09
N PRO A 60 -0.81 14.27 -0.72
CA PRO A 60 0.47 14.83 -1.13
C PRO A 60 1.69 14.05 -0.60
N GLN A 61 1.48 13.21 0.41
CA GLN A 61 2.47 12.34 1.06
C GLN A 61 2.57 10.97 0.39
N LEU A 62 1.72 10.69 -0.60
CA LEU A 62 1.78 9.47 -1.40
C LEU A 62 3.13 9.39 -2.11
N ASP A 63 3.66 8.18 -2.25
CA ASP A 63 4.88 7.92 -3.02
C ASP A 63 4.74 8.46 -4.46
N ASP A 64 5.72 9.24 -4.92
CA ASP A 64 5.69 9.87 -6.26
C ASP A 64 5.50 8.84 -7.38
N HIS A 65 6.04 7.63 -7.23
CA HIS A 65 5.87 6.57 -8.21
C HIS A 65 4.44 6.01 -8.17
N ALA A 66 3.88 5.75 -6.99
CA ALA A 66 2.47 5.32 -6.87
C ALA A 66 1.51 6.38 -7.42
N ALA A 67 1.75 7.66 -7.11
CA ALA A 67 0.98 8.78 -7.64
C ALA A 67 1.06 8.86 -9.17
N ALA A 68 2.27 8.74 -9.73
CA ALA A 68 2.48 8.76 -11.18
C ALA A 68 1.84 7.55 -11.86
N GLU A 69 1.93 6.35 -11.29
CA GLU A 69 1.34 5.14 -11.86
C GLU A 69 -0.19 5.23 -11.88
N ILE A 70 -0.81 5.68 -10.79
CA ILE A 70 -2.25 5.96 -10.75
C ILE A 70 -2.63 6.95 -11.85
N ARG A 71 -1.92 8.08 -11.96
CA ARG A 71 -2.20 9.09 -12.99
C ARG A 71 -2.08 8.52 -14.41
N ASN A 72 -1.04 7.75 -14.70
CA ASN A 72 -0.82 7.16 -16.02
C ASN A 72 -1.95 6.19 -16.40
N ARG A 73 -2.40 5.36 -15.46
CA ARG A 73 -3.52 4.42 -15.68
C ARG A 73 -4.84 5.14 -15.84
N LEU A 74 -5.08 6.21 -15.07
CA LEU A 74 -6.25 7.06 -15.25
C LEU A 74 -6.24 7.74 -16.63
N ILE A 75 -5.09 8.24 -17.10
CA ILE A 75 -4.97 8.78 -18.46
C ILE A 75 -5.27 7.71 -19.50
N ALA A 76 -4.76 6.48 -19.32
CA ALA A 76 -5.08 5.37 -20.21
C ALA A 76 -6.59 5.13 -20.30
N ILE A 77 -7.31 5.14 -19.17
CA ILE A 77 -8.77 5.05 -19.13
C ILE A 77 -9.44 6.21 -19.88
N LEU A 78 -8.96 7.44 -19.67
CA LEU A 78 -9.55 8.65 -20.27
C LEU A 78 -9.35 8.74 -21.78
N THR A 79 -8.33 8.08 -22.30
CA THR A 79 -7.90 8.09 -23.71
C THR A 79 -8.36 6.85 -24.48
N LEU A 80 -9.14 5.95 -23.86
CA LEU A 80 -9.78 4.86 -24.57
C LEU A 80 -10.76 5.43 -25.61
N GLU A 81 -10.38 5.32 -26.88
CA GLU A 81 -11.23 5.71 -27.99
C GLU A 81 -12.12 4.55 -28.42
N ILE A 82 -13.41 4.85 -28.62
CA ILE A 82 -14.42 3.91 -29.13
C ILE A 82 -14.30 3.77 -30.68
N ALA A 83 -13.31 4.41 -31.30
CA ALA A 83 -13.36 4.72 -32.72
C ALA A 83 -13.22 3.50 -33.65
N GLU A 84 -12.53 2.41 -33.26
CA GLU A 84 -12.32 1.24 -34.15
C GLU A 84 -12.30 -0.13 -33.45
N THR A 85 -12.40 -0.18 -32.12
CA THR A 85 -12.34 -1.43 -31.32
C THR A 85 -13.74 -1.94 -30.98
N SER A 86 -13.93 -3.25 -30.78
CA SER A 86 -15.23 -3.75 -30.34
C SER A 86 -15.59 -3.15 -28.97
N SER A 87 -16.89 -2.92 -28.72
CA SER A 87 -17.37 -2.37 -27.44
C SER A 87 -16.95 -3.23 -26.24
N LEU A 88 -16.74 -4.53 -26.46
CA LEU A 88 -16.24 -5.48 -25.48
C LEU A 88 -14.76 -5.26 -25.18
N ASP A 89 -13.91 -5.07 -26.19
CA ASP A 89 -12.48 -4.81 -25.98
C ASP A 89 -12.23 -3.51 -25.20
N VAL A 90 -13.03 -2.48 -25.48
CA VAL A 90 -13.00 -1.22 -24.73
C VAL A 90 -13.40 -1.43 -23.27
N ALA A 91 -14.47 -2.21 -23.03
CA ALA A 91 -14.93 -2.55 -21.69
C ALA A 91 -13.90 -3.38 -20.91
N ASP A 92 -13.27 -4.37 -21.55
CA ASP A 92 -12.24 -5.21 -20.93
C ASP A 92 -11.00 -4.41 -20.59
N ARG A 93 -10.52 -3.57 -21.51
CA ARG A 93 -9.38 -2.68 -21.27
C ARG A 93 -9.66 -1.70 -20.13
N PHE A 94 -10.88 -1.16 -20.10
CA PHE A 94 -11.33 -0.29 -19.03
C PHE A 94 -11.32 -0.99 -17.66
N LEU A 95 -11.88 -2.19 -17.56
CA LEU A 95 -11.88 -2.98 -16.33
C LEU A 95 -10.46 -3.30 -15.86
N MET A 96 -9.57 -3.68 -16.79
CA MET A 96 -8.19 -3.98 -16.50
C MET A 96 -7.44 -2.79 -15.89
N GLU A 97 -7.56 -1.61 -16.48
CA GLU A 97 -6.89 -0.41 -15.95
C GLU A 97 -7.51 0.07 -14.64
N MET A 98 -8.83 -0.04 -14.47
CA MET A 98 -9.46 0.25 -13.18
C MET A 98 -9.00 -0.69 -12.08
N GLU A 99 -8.95 -1.99 -12.35
CA GLU A 99 -8.48 -2.97 -11.35
C GLU A 99 -7.02 -2.72 -11.01
N ALA A 100 -6.19 -2.33 -11.99
CA ALA A 100 -4.82 -1.94 -11.71
C ALA A 100 -4.72 -0.69 -10.79
N VAL A 101 -5.57 0.32 -10.99
CA VAL A 101 -5.65 1.47 -10.05
C VAL A 101 -6.10 1.00 -8.66
N ARG A 102 -7.12 0.13 -8.58
CA ARG A 102 -7.60 -0.42 -7.30
C ARG A 102 -6.52 -1.21 -6.56
N HIS A 103 -5.72 -1.97 -7.29
CA HIS A 103 -4.57 -2.68 -6.72
C HIS A 103 -3.57 -1.72 -6.09
N ILE A 104 -3.19 -0.65 -6.79
CA ILE A 104 -2.26 0.35 -6.26
C ILE A 104 -2.84 1.04 -5.01
N VAL A 105 -4.11 1.44 -5.06
CA VAL A 105 -4.78 2.07 -3.90
C VAL A 105 -4.85 1.11 -2.71
N ARG A 106 -5.17 -0.16 -2.96
CA ARG A 106 -5.21 -1.20 -1.91
C ARG A 106 -3.83 -1.42 -1.31
N ASP A 107 -2.80 -1.54 -2.14
CA ASP A 107 -1.42 -1.71 -1.68
C ASP A 107 -0.99 -0.52 -0.81
N VAL A 108 -1.26 0.71 -1.27
CA VAL A 108 -1.00 1.91 -0.48
C VAL A 108 -1.72 1.85 0.87
N LEU A 109 -2.97 1.42 0.92
CA LEU A 109 -3.73 1.32 2.18
C LEU A 109 -3.20 0.21 3.10
N GLU A 110 -2.81 -0.94 2.54
CA GLU A 110 -2.32 -2.11 3.28
C GLU A 110 -0.90 -1.93 3.82
N GLU A 111 -0.05 -1.17 3.09
CA GLU A 111 1.32 -0.86 3.47
C GLU A 111 1.42 0.21 4.56
N GLN A 112 0.29 0.81 4.97
CA GLN A 112 0.24 1.80 6.04
C GLN A 112 -0.19 1.16 7.37
N PRO A 113 0.59 1.35 8.44
CA PRO A 113 0.16 0.95 9.77
C PRO A 113 -1.17 1.62 10.17
N PRO A 114 -2.17 0.85 10.65
CA PRO A 114 -3.49 1.39 11.00
C PRO A 114 -3.48 2.27 12.26
N VAL A 115 -2.33 2.40 12.93
CA VAL A 115 -2.16 3.19 14.15
C VAL A 115 -1.37 4.46 13.90
N GLU A 116 -1.49 5.43 14.79
CA GLU A 116 -0.64 6.62 14.77
C GLU A 116 0.81 6.23 15.07
N LEU A 117 1.75 6.55 14.17
CA LEU A 117 3.16 6.17 14.34
C LEU A 117 3.88 6.92 15.46
N ARG A 118 3.25 7.92 16.09
CA ARG A 118 3.81 8.64 17.23
C ARG A 118 3.59 7.91 18.54
N ASP A 119 2.58 7.04 18.63
CA ASP A 119 2.30 6.27 19.84
C ASP A 119 3.10 4.96 19.85
N ALA A 120 4.17 4.95 20.65
CA ALA A 120 5.04 3.79 20.79
C ALA A 120 4.33 2.55 21.35
N ALA A 121 3.37 2.72 22.27
CA ALA A 121 2.68 1.61 22.90
C ALA A 121 1.74 0.93 21.91
N ASN A 122 0.99 1.72 21.14
CA ASN A 122 0.14 1.21 20.07
C ASN A 122 0.95 0.55 18.95
N LEU A 123 2.11 1.09 18.59
CA LEU A 123 3.00 0.47 17.61
C LEU A 123 3.53 -0.89 18.05
N VAL A 124 3.99 -1.02 19.29
CA VAL A 124 4.48 -2.30 19.83
C VAL A 124 3.37 -3.34 19.84
N LYS A 125 2.18 -2.99 20.34
CA LYS A 125 1.01 -3.88 20.32
C LYS A 125 0.62 -4.31 18.91
N LEU A 126 0.65 -3.37 17.97
CA LEU A 126 0.36 -3.66 16.56
C LEU A 126 1.38 -4.67 15.99
N LEU A 127 2.67 -4.41 16.17
CA LEU A 127 3.73 -5.30 15.68
C LEU A 127 3.62 -6.71 16.27
N GLU A 128 3.29 -6.83 17.55
CA GLU A 128 3.09 -8.13 18.22
C GLU A 128 1.87 -8.87 17.68
N SER A 129 0.79 -8.16 17.37
CA SER A 129 -0.39 -8.76 16.73
C SER A 129 -0.12 -9.19 15.29
N TRP A 130 0.80 -8.53 14.60
CA TRP A 130 1.17 -8.85 13.23
C TRP A 130 2.21 -9.96 13.13
N LEU A 131 3.04 -10.12 14.17
CA LEU A 131 4.14 -11.08 14.21
C LEU A 131 4.06 -11.96 15.47
N PRO A 132 2.96 -12.71 15.70
CA PRO A 132 2.78 -13.50 16.92
C PRO A 132 3.84 -14.59 17.08
N GLY A 133 4.45 -15.05 16.00
CA GLY A 133 5.55 -16.02 16.01
C GLY A 133 6.92 -15.44 16.32
N VAL A 134 7.10 -14.12 16.37
CA VAL A 134 8.40 -13.47 16.64
C VAL A 134 8.62 -13.29 18.14
N THR A 135 9.80 -13.67 18.62
CA THR A 135 10.14 -13.57 20.05
C THR A 135 10.35 -12.12 20.50
N VAL A 136 10.20 -11.88 21.82
CA VAL A 136 10.46 -10.57 22.44
C VAL A 136 11.88 -10.10 22.15
N ALA A 137 12.86 -11.00 22.22
CA ALA A 137 14.26 -10.70 21.94
C ALA A 137 14.45 -10.22 20.49
N GLN A 138 13.95 -10.97 19.50
CA GLN A 138 14.02 -10.59 18.08
C GLN A 138 13.33 -9.25 17.81
N LEU A 139 12.12 -9.05 18.34
CA LEU A 139 11.39 -7.80 18.15
C LEU A 139 12.12 -6.61 18.80
N SER A 140 12.69 -6.81 19.99
CA SER A 140 13.47 -5.77 20.68
C SER A 140 14.71 -5.38 19.88
N GLU A 141 15.42 -6.36 19.31
CA GLU A 141 16.59 -6.14 18.46
C GLU A 141 16.23 -5.35 17.21
N ILE A 142 15.18 -5.76 16.48
CA ILE A 142 14.71 -5.06 15.27
C ILE A 142 14.35 -3.61 15.60
N LEU A 143 13.67 -3.36 16.72
CA LEU A 143 13.28 -2.03 17.16
C LEU A 143 14.43 -1.20 17.75
N GLY A 144 15.61 -1.79 17.99
CA GLY A 144 16.74 -1.10 18.63
C GLY A 144 16.49 -0.80 20.10
N LEU A 145 15.69 -1.62 20.78
CA LEU A 145 15.31 -1.48 22.18
C LEU A 145 15.88 -2.64 23.00
N SER A 146 16.10 -2.42 24.30
CA SER A 146 16.26 -3.54 25.22
C SER A 146 14.91 -4.22 25.47
N GLU A 147 14.91 -5.51 25.81
CA GLU A 147 13.68 -6.23 26.16
C GLU A 147 12.90 -5.54 27.28
N ARG A 148 13.59 -4.98 28.27
CA ARG A 148 12.97 -4.21 29.35
C ARG A 148 12.32 -2.92 28.84
N ALA A 149 12.95 -2.21 27.91
CA ALA A 149 12.36 -1.03 27.30
C ALA A 149 11.13 -1.40 26.47
N LEU A 150 11.17 -2.51 25.73
CA LEU A 150 10.03 -3.03 24.99
C LEU A 150 8.85 -3.37 25.92
N GLN A 151 9.10 -4.06 27.04
CA GLN A 151 8.06 -4.36 28.04
C GLN A 151 7.44 -3.08 28.64
N ARG A 152 8.25 -2.06 28.96
CA ARG A 152 7.72 -0.78 29.44
C ARG A 152 6.80 -0.12 28.42
N ARG A 153 7.19 -0.12 27.14
CA ARG A 153 6.38 0.42 26.04
C ARG A 153 5.05 -0.31 25.89
N ARG A 154 5.02 -1.64 26.04
CA ARG A 154 3.76 -2.44 26.04
C ARG A 154 2.75 -1.94 27.07
N HIS A 155 3.23 -1.54 28.24
CA HIS A 155 2.41 -1.03 29.34
C HIS A 155 2.05 0.45 29.22
N GLY A 156 2.34 1.10 28.09
CA GLY A 156 2.05 2.52 27.88
C GLY A 156 3.10 3.47 28.45
N GLU A 157 4.21 2.94 28.99
CA GLU A 157 5.30 3.76 29.50
C GLU A 157 6.36 4.02 28.43
N GLY A 158 6.89 5.24 28.36
CA GLY A 158 8.09 5.55 27.57
C GLY A 158 7.93 6.64 26.52
N GLY A 159 6.73 7.19 26.33
CA GLY A 159 6.50 8.36 25.47
C GLY A 159 6.42 8.02 23.98
N ASP A 160 6.85 8.95 23.13
CA ASP A 160 6.67 8.88 21.69
C ASP A 160 7.53 7.80 21.03
N ALA A 161 7.06 7.31 19.88
CA ALA A 161 7.78 6.35 19.05
C ALA A 161 8.96 6.99 18.34
N THR A 162 10.05 6.24 18.23
CA THR A 162 11.22 6.68 17.46
C THR A 162 10.97 6.53 15.97
N HIS A 163 11.77 7.23 15.16
CA HIS A 163 11.74 7.08 13.71
C HIS A 163 11.89 5.62 13.26
N ARG A 164 12.84 4.88 13.88
CA ARG A 164 13.04 3.46 13.66
C ARG A 164 11.79 2.63 13.91
N MET A 165 11.07 2.86 15.01
CA MET A 165 9.82 2.14 15.30
C MET A 165 8.78 2.34 14.20
N GLY A 166 8.60 3.58 13.75
CA GLY A 166 7.70 3.91 12.65
C GLY A 166 8.13 3.26 11.32
N LEU A 167 9.42 3.28 11.01
CA LEU A 167 9.97 2.62 9.83
C LEU A 167 9.78 1.10 9.87
N VAL A 168 10.10 0.45 10.99
CA VAL A 168 9.89 -0.99 11.18
C VAL A 168 8.40 -1.34 11.00
N ALA A 169 7.48 -0.57 11.56
CA ALA A 169 6.06 -0.81 11.38
C ALA A 169 5.63 -0.77 9.91
N ARG A 170 6.11 0.21 9.12
CA ARG A 170 5.83 0.26 7.68
C ARG A 170 6.45 -0.92 6.92
N LEU A 171 7.69 -1.29 7.24
CA LEU A 171 8.35 -2.44 6.61
C LEU A 171 7.61 -3.75 6.91
N VAL A 172 7.19 -3.95 8.15
CA VAL A 172 6.40 -5.11 8.55
C VAL A 172 5.02 -5.09 7.87
N ALA A 173 4.38 -3.93 7.73
CA ALA A 173 3.10 -3.79 7.02
C ALA A 173 3.20 -4.31 5.57
N ILE A 174 4.30 -4.00 4.87
CA ILE A 174 4.60 -4.50 3.52
C ILE A 174 4.91 -6.00 3.54
N LEU A 175 5.86 -6.44 4.36
CA LEU A 175 6.42 -7.79 4.31
C LEU A 175 5.43 -8.87 4.74
N ARG A 176 4.59 -8.59 5.76
CA ARG A 176 3.64 -9.56 6.32
C ARG A 176 2.57 -10.03 5.32
N LEU A 177 2.39 -9.30 4.22
CA LEU A 177 1.44 -9.67 3.16
C LEU A 177 1.90 -10.86 2.32
N SER A 178 3.18 -11.25 2.41
CA SER A 178 3.74 -12.33 1.59
C SER A 178 4.75 -13.22 2.30
N TRP A 179 5.07 -12.93 3.57
CA TRP A 179 6.09 -13.63 4.34
C TRP A 179 5.50 -14.13 5.66
N THR A 180 6.01 -15.26 6.16
CA THR A 180 5.71 -15.73 7.51
C THR A 180 6.37 -14.82 8.54
N ASP A 181 5.89 -14.83 9.78
CA ASP A 181 6.43 -14.02 10.88
C ASP A 181 7.96 -14.15 11.03
N GLN A 182 8.46 -15.39 10.97
CA GLN A 182 9.88 -15.69 11.04
C GLN A 182 10.62 -15.25 9.77
N GLY A 183 9.97 -15.32 8.61
CA GLY A 183 10.50 -14.76 7.37
C GLY A 183 10.67 -13.24 7.46
N VAL A 184 9.68 -12.53 8.00
CA VAL A 184 9.76 -11.08 8.22
C VAL A 184 10.91 -10.74 9.16
N ALA A 185 11.04 -11.45 10.29
CA ALA A 185 12.17 -11.25 11.19
C ALA A 185 13.52 -11.52 10.51
N ALA A 186 13.64 -12.64 9.78
CA ALA A 186 14.86 -13.00 9.06
C ALA A 186 15.24 -11.98 7.97
N TRP A 187 14.26 -11.34 7.32
CA TRP A 187 14.50 -10.31 6.30
C TRP A 187 15.36 -9.16 6.83
N PHE A 188 15.16 -8.72 8.09
CA PHE A 188 15.94 -7.64 8.69
C PHE A 188 17.43 -7.96 8.83
N HIS A 189 17.78 -9.24 8.95
CA HIS A 189 19.16 -9.69 9.15
C HIS A 189 19.81 -10.21 7.87
N ARG A 190 19.07 -10.32 6.77
CA ARG A 190 19.56 -10.85 5.50
C ARG A 190 20.22 -9.73 4.68
N PRO A 191 21.48 -9.89 4.23
CA PRO A 191 22.09 -9.00 3.24
C PRO A 191 21.26 -8.92 1.95
N LEU A 192 20.93 -7.70 1.50
CA LEU A 192 20.17 -7.50 0.26
C LEU A 192 21.03 -6.84 -0.82
N SER A 193 21.03 -7.41 -2.03
CA SER A 193 21.78 -6.87 -3.17
C SER A 193 21.35 -5.45 -3.52
N GLY A 194 20.05 -5.16 -3.50
CA GLY A 194 19.48 -3.82 -3.69
C GLY A 194 19.91 -2.78 -2.65
N LEU A 195 20.48 -3.22 -1.52
CA LEU A 195 21.02 -2.34 -0.46
C LEU A 195 22.55 -2.35 -0.44
N GLY A 196 23.20 -2.78 -1.52
CA GLY A 196 24.66 -2.89 -1.61
C GLY A 196 25.22 -4.02 -0.74
N GLY A 197 24.45 -5.09 -0.51
CA GLY A 197 24.85 -6.21 0.35
C GLY A 197 24.78 -5.91 1.84
N ARG A 198 24.18 -4.79 2.25
CA ARG A 198 23.94 -4.47 3.67
C ARG A 198 22.67 -5.13 4.18
N LYS A 199 22.61 -5.37 5.48
CA LYS A 199 21.40 -5.86 6.15
C LYS A 199 20.45 -4.69 6.41
N PRO A 200 19.13 -4.87 6.24
CA PRO A 200 18.17 -3.81 6.54
C PRO A 200 18.28 -3.26 7.96
N ILE A 201 18.55 -4.11 8.96
CA ILE A 201 18.66 -3.69 10.36
C ILE A 201 19.77 -2.65 10.61
N ASP A 202 20.84 -2.69 9.80
CA ASP A 202 21.98 -1.76 9.89
C ASP A 202 21.69 -0.39 9.27
N LEU A 203 20.53 -0.24 8.62
CA LEU A 203 20.12 0.95 7.88
C LEU A 203 18.91 1.66 8.52
N LEU A 204 18.31 1.08 9.57
CA LEU A 204 17.07 1.60 10.15
C LEU A 204 17.19 2.97 10.82
N GLU A 205 18.40 3.41 11.16
CA GLU A 205 18.66 4.75 11.71
C GLU A 205 18.98 5.78 10.62
N ASP A 206 19.22 5.35 9.38
CA ASP A 206 19.61 6.22 8.28
C ASP A 206 18.38 6.68 7.49
N ALA A 207 17.90 7.89 7.81
CA ALA A 207 16.74 8.48 7.15
C ALA A 207 16.89 8.61 5.63
N ALA A 208 18.12 8.71 5.10
CA ALA A 208 18.36 8.78 3.66
C ALA A 208 18.10 7.42 2.97
N ARG A 209 18.10 6.32 3.73
CA ARG A 209 17.91 4.95 3.23
C ARG A 209 16.50 4.43 3.43
N GLU A 210 15.61 5.20 4.06
CA GLU A 210 14.20 4.84 4.24
C GLU A 210 13.54 4.40 2.92
N ARG A 211 13.74 5.18 1.86
CA ARG A 211 13.13 4.89 0.55
C ARG A 211 13.63 3.56 -0.01
N ASP A 212 14.94 3.31 0.05
CA ASP A 212 15.54 2.07 -0.45
C ASP A 212 15.03 0.85 0.31
N LEU A 213 14.86 0.97 1.63
CA LEU A 213 14.32 -0.09 2.49
C LEU A 213 12.88 -0.43 2.13
N LEU A 214 12.03 0.57 1.91
CA LEU A 214 10.64 0.37 1.51
C LEU A 214 10.56 -0.27 0.11
N LEU A 215 11.38 0.18 -0.85
CA LEU A 215 11.46 -0.42 -2.18
C LEU A 215 11.94 -1.88 -2.12
N ALA A 216 12.94 -2.18 -1.29
CA ALA A 216 13.43 -3.54 -1.10
C ALA A 216 12.38 -4.47 -0.48
N ALA A 217 11.58 -3.96 0.47
CA ALA A 217 10.47 -4.72 1.08
C ALA A 217 9.40 -5.06 0.03
N ARG A 218 9.03 -4.10 -0.82
CA ARG A 218 8.06 -4.30 -1.92
C ARG A 218 8.57 -5.27 -2.97
N ALA A 219 9.83 -5.17 -3.37
CA ALA A 219 10.45 -6.10 -4.32
C ALA A 219 10.47 -7.54 -3.78
N GLY A 220 10.61 -7.71 -2.45
CA GLY A 220 10.52 -9.00 -1.77
C GLY A 220 9.13 -9.66 -1.85
N ARG A 221 8.07 -8.89 -2.14
CA ARG A 221 6.71 -9.40 -2.38
C ARG A 221 6.64 -10.26 -3.65
N VAL A 222 7.34 -9.83 -4.70
CA VAL A 222 7.31 -10.47 -6.03
C VAL A 222 8.04 -11.82 -6.04
N GLN A 223 9.01 -12.01 -5.14
CA GLN A 223 9.82 -13.25 -5.07
C GLN A 223 9.19 -14.35 -4.20
N GLY A 224 8.18 -14.05 -3.38
CA GLY A 224 7.52 -15.01 -2.47
C GLY A 224 6.32 -15.75 -3.07
N GLY A 225 6.00 -15.53 -4.35
CA GLY A 225 4.86 -16.13 -5.05
C GLY A 225 5.20 -17.34 -5.93
N ALA A 226 6.31 -18.03 -5.67
CA ALA A 226 6.75 -19.21 -6.41
C ALA A 226 6.61 -20.49 -5.57
#